data_AF-A0A7C9AHN5-F1
#
_entry.id   AF-A0A7C9AHN5-F1
#
_cell.length_a   1.000
_cell.length_b   1.000
_cell.length_c   1.000
_cell.angle_alpha   90.00
_cell.angle_beta   90.00
_cell.angle_gamma   90.00
#
_symmetry.space_group_name_H-M   'P 1'
#
loop_
_entity.id
_entity.type
_entity.pdbx_description
1 polymer ?
#
loop_
_entity_poly.entity_id
_entity_poly.type
_entity_poly.pdbx_seq_one_letter_code
_entity_poly.pdbx_strand_id
1 'polypeptide(L)'
;DLCKNLLPLVDKFGPSWACIKADIASYIEKLESKYSSDPSRYNNLYTITNKEVEDKSARIPSSCTNAFVWLNRAVDFLVQLFYGLLEHPEWSMAQACTDSYKKTLKKWHSWMAISTSKVIVKLAPERKKFMNSIGINDEVSLEIKKFCVTLSPILEENHKFLADAGVDDLKAP
;
A
#
# COMPACT_ATOMS: atom_id res chain seq x y z
N ASP A 1 8.01 -2.41 10.53
CA ASP A 1 7.57 -3.80 10.80
C ASP A 1 6.28 -4.23 10.14
N LEU A 2 5.11 -3.64 10.45
CA LEU A 2 3.83 -4.12 9.90
C LEU A 2 3.80 -4.20 8.37
N CYS A 3 4.33 -3.18 7.68
CA CYS A 3 4.38 -3.15 6.22
C CYS A 3 5.23 -4.28 5.61
N LYS A 4 6.18 -4.87 6.35
CA LYS A 4 6.95 -6.04 5.89
C LYS A 4 6.07 -7.27 5.70
N ASN A 5 4.99 -7.38 6.48
CA ASN A 5 4.02 -8.47 6.34
C ASN A 5 3.20 -8.39 5.05
N LEU A 6 3.23 -7.25 4.34
CA LEU A 6 2.64 -7.12 3.02
C LEU A 6 3.38 -7.96 1.98
N LEU A 7 4.70 -8.10 2.11
CA LEU A 7 5.53 -8.80 1.12
C LEU A 7 5.12 -10.28 0.92
N PRO A 8 5.03 -11.12 1.96
CA PRO A 8 4.57 -12.50 1.81
C PRO A 8 3.09 -12.60 1.41
N LEU A 9 2.29 -11.57 1.66
CA LEU A 9 0.90 -11.52 1.21
C LEU A 9 0.81 -11.22 -0.29
N VAL A 10 1.63 -10.29 -0.80
CA VAL A 10 1.71 -10.00 -2.24
C VAL A 10 2.22 -11.22 -3.01
N ASP A 11 3.10 -12.03 -2.43
CA ASP A 11 3.51 -13.32 -3.01
C ASP A 11 2.33 -14.26 -3.29
N LYS A 12 1.25 -14.19 -2.50
CA LYS A 12 0.04 -15.02 -2.71
C LYS A 12 -0.74 -14.65 -3.98
N PHE A 13 -0.50 -13.48 -4.56
CA PHE A 13 -1.05 -13.10 -5.88
C PHE A 13 -0.27 -13.71 -7.06
N GLY A 14 0.87 -14.32 -6.80
CA GLY A 14 1.68 -15.01 -7.80
C GLY A 14 2.65 -14.12 -8.58
N PRO A 15 3.37 -14.71 -9.56
CA PRO A 15 4.53 -14.07 -10.20
C PRO A 15 4.24 -12.75 -10.90
N SER A 16 3.01 -12.57 -11.41
CA SER A 16 2.58 -11.33 -12.10
C SER A 16 2.57 -10.09 -11.20
N TRP A 17 2.65 -10.28 -9.87
CA TRP A 17 2.70 -9.21 -8.87
C TRP A 17 4.12 -8.94 -8.35
N ALA A 18 5.15 -9.61 -8.90
CA ALA A 18 6.53 -9.47 -8.44
C ALA A 18 7.06 -8.03 -8.52
N CYS A 19 6.68 -7.26 -9.54
CA CYS A 19 7.06 -5.84 -9.63
C CYS A 19 6.46 -5.01 -8.49
N ILE A 20 5.19 -5.23 -8.14
CA ILE A 20 4.51 -4.55 -7.03
C ILE A 20 5.19 -4.89 -5.70
N LYS A 21 5.57 -6.17 -5.50
CA LYS A 21 6.34 -6.58 -4.32
C LYS A 21 7.68 -5.87 -4.25
N ALA A 22 8.40 -5.77 -5.37
CA ALA A 22 9.69 -5.08 -5.45
C ALA A 22 9.55 -3.59 -5.10
N ASP A 23 8.51 -2.92 -5.59
CA ASP A 23 8.23 -1.52 -5.25
C ASP A 23 8.00 -1.34 -3.74
N ILE A 24 7.11 -2.16 -3.15
CA ILE A 24 6.82 -2.12 -1.70
C ILE A 24 8.08 -2.39 -0.88
N ALA A 25 8.88 -3.39 -1.27
CA ALA A 25 10.13 -3.72 -0.59
C ALA A 25 11.13 -2.55 -0.65
N SER A 26 11.27 -1.91 -1.81
CA SER A 26 12.14 -0.74 -1.98
C SER A 26 11.69 0.45 -1.12
N TYR A 27 10.38 0.69 -0.99
CA TYR A 27 9.86 1.75 -0.13
C TYR A 27 10.19 1.49 1.35
N ILE A 28 9.99 0.25 1.81
CA ILE A 28 10.31 -0.15 3.18
C ILE A 28 11.81 0.01 3.44
N GLU A 29 12.65 -0.54 2.56
CA GLU A 29 14.11 -0.48 2.69
C GLU A 29 14.62 0.96 2.76
N LYS A 30 14.07 1.86 1.94
CA LYS A 30 14.42 3.28 1.94
C LYS A 30 14.10 3.95 3.27
N LEU A 31 12.91 3.72 3.81
CA LEU A 31 12.49 4.28 5.10
C LEU A 31 13.33 3.71 6.26
N GLU A 32 13.64 2.42 6.24
CA GLU A 32 14.45 1.78 7.27
C GLU A 32 15.91 2.21 7.22
N SER A 33 16.45 2.41 6.02
CA SER A 33 17.79 2.96 5.84
C SER A 33 17.88 4.38 6.39
N LYS A 34 16.83 5.19 6.17
CA LYS A 34 16.77 6.55 6.71
C LYS A 34 16.69 6.56 8.24
N TYR A 35 15.81 5.74 8.82
CA TYR A 35 15.75 5.54 10.28
C TYR A 35 17.12 5.14 10.84
N SER A 36 17.78 4.15 10.22
CA SER A 36 19.07 3.62 10.68
C SER A 36 20.21 4.65 10.60
N SER A 37 20.10 5.66 9.74
CA SER A 37 21.13 6.71 9.62
C SER A 37 21.20 7.64 10.83
N ASP A 38 20.08 7.86 11.52
CA ASP A 38 20.00 8.61 12.78
C ASP A 38 18.66 8.27 13.49
N PRO A 39 18.62 7.18 14.29
CA PRO A 39 17.39 6.72 14.92
C PRO A 39 16.78 7.73 15.89
N SER A 40 17.60 8.60 16.48
CA SER A 40 17.13 9.63 17.41
C SER A 40 16.33 10.71 16.69
N ARG A 41 16.76 11.07 15.48
CA ARG A 41 16.15 12.12 14.65
C ARG A 41 15.00 11.60 13.80
N TYR A 42 15.16 10.42 13.22
CA TYR A 42 14.22 9.85 12.25
C TYR A 42 13.32 8.76 12.86
N ASN A 43 12.98 8.90 14.15
CA ASN A 43 12.14 7.96 14.90
C ASN A 43 10.67 7.90 14.45
N ASN A 44 10.24 8.80 13.57
CA ASN A 44 8.90 8.85 13.00
C ASN A 44 8.98 9.26 11.51
N LEU A 45 8.08 8.73 10.69
CA LEU A 45 7.95 9.07 9.26
C LEU A 45 7.73 10.57 9.04
N TYR A 46 7.01 11.24 9.95
CA TYR A 46 6.73 12.67 9.83
C TYR A 46 7.99 13.53 9.97
N THR A 47 8.96 13.14 10.82
CA THR A 47 10.21 13.90 10.96
C THR A 47 11.08 13.77 9.71
N ILE A 48 11.05 12.60 9.07
CA ILE A 48 11.69 12.38 7.76
C ILE A 48 11.07 13.31 6.71
N THR A 49 9.73 13.32 6.60
CA THR A 49 9.04 14.13 5.61
C THR A 49 9.23 15.63 5.83
N ASN A 50 9.08 16.12 7.06
CA ASN A 50 9.31 17.54 7.37
C ASN A 50 10.72 17.98 6.96
N LYS A 51 11.74 17.15 7.27
CA LYS A 51 13.12 17.48 6.88
C LYS A 51 13.30 17.53 5.36
N GLU A 52 12.71 16.59 4.62
CA GLU A 52 12.81 16.61 3.16
C GLU A 52 12.01 17.76 2.53
N VAL A 53 10.92 18.22 3.17
CA VAL A 53 10.17 19.41 2.75
C VAL A 53 11.00 20.68 2.97
N GLU A 54 11.61 20.84 4.15
CA GLU A 54 12.55 21.94 4.46
C GLU A 54 13.70 22.00 3.44
N ASP A 55 14.24 20.84 3.08
CA ASP A 55 15.33 20.71 2.11
C ASP A 55 14.87 20.83 0.65
N LYS A 56 13.57 20.97 0.39
CA LYS A 56 12.97 20.97 -0.96
C LYS A 56 13.27 19.70 -1.76
N SER A 57 13.50 18.58 -1.09
CA SER A 57 13.82 17.28 -1.67
C SER A 57 12.68 16.26 -1.60
N ALA A 58 11.61 16.55 -0.84
CA ALA A 58 10.48 15.64 -0.61
C ALA A 58 9.80 15.12 -1.89
N ARG A 59 9.82 15.90 -2.97
CA ARG A 59 9.14 15.55 -4.23
C ARG A 59 10.03 14.79 -5.23
N ILE A 60 11.31 14.61 -4.94
CA ILE A 60 12.22 13.86 -5.81
C ILE A 60 11.79 12.37 -5.79
N PRO A 61 11.78 11.64 -6.92
CA PRO A 61 11.36 10.23 -6.95
C PRO A 61 12.13 9.32 -5.98
N SER A 62 13.39 9.64 -5.70
CA SER A 62 14.22 8.90 -4.78
C SER A 62 14.01 9.27 -3.30
N SER A 63 13.19 10.26 -2.96
CA SER A 63 12.98 10.71 -1.58
C SER A 63 12.32 9.64 -0.68
N CYS A 64 12.51 9.77 0.62
CA CYS A 64 11.83 8.95 1.61
C CYS A 64 10.35 9.31 1.71
N THR A 65 10.00 10.58 1.51
CA THR A 65 8.61 11.06 1.45
C THR A 65 7.85 10.40 0.32
N ASN A 66 8.46 10.26 -0.85
CA ASN A 66 7.84 9.54 -1.98
C ASN A 66 7.57 8.07 -1.60
N ALA A 67 8.54 7.40 -0.97
CA ALA A 67 8.36 6.04 -0.46
C ALA A 67 7.23 5.94 0.58
N PHE A 68 7.14 6.90 1.51
CA PHE A 68 6.07 6.95 2.50
C PHE A 68 4.69 7.11 1.85
N VAL A 69 4.55 8.06 0.92
CA VAL A 69 3.29 8.29 0.17
C VAL A 69 2.83 7.02 -0.53
N TRP A 70 3.71 6.36 -1.28
CA TRP A 70 3.35 5.14 -2.03
C TRP A 70 3.09 3.94 -1.13
N LEU A 71 3.85 3.79 -0.05
CA LEU A 71 3.62 2.73 0.91
C LEU A 71 2.25 2.92 1.60
N ASN A 72 1.90 4.14 2.02
CA ASN A 72 0.60 4.45 2.63
C ASN A 72 -0.56 4.08 1.68
N ARG A 73 -0.45 4.46 0.40
CA ARG A 73 -1.45 4.14 -0.63
C ARG A 73 -1.53 2.65 -0.98
N ALA A 74 -0.42 1.93 -0.92
CA ALA A 74 -0.42 0.47 -1.09
C ALA A 74 -1.16 -0.22 0.06
N VAL A 75 -1.02 0.29 1.28
CA VAL A 75 -1.77 -0.19 2.44
C VAL A 75 -3.26 0.15 2.33
N ASP A 76 -3.64 1.34 1.83
CA ASP A 76 -5.05 1.66 1.54
C ASP A 76 -5.67 0.63 0.60
N PHE A 77 -4.98 0.33 -0.51
CA PHE A 77 -5.44 -0.67 -1.47
C PHE A 77 -5.67 -2.02 -0.80
N LEU A 78 -4.74 -2.44 0.06
CA LEU A 78 -4.88 -3.73 0.74
C LEU A 78 -6.05 -3.74 1.72
N VAL A 79 -6.20 -2.70 2.53
CA VAL A 79 -7.31 -2.56 3.47
C VAL A 79 -8.65 -2.61 2.71
N GLN A 80 -8.76 -1.88 1.61
CA GLN A 80 -9.96 -1.89 0.77
C GLN A 80 -10.20 -3.25 0.11
N LEU A 81 -9.14 -3.95 -0.30
CA LEU A 81 -9.23 -5.28 -0.89
C LEU A 81 -9.75 -6.29 0.12
N PHE A 82 -9.25 -6.27 1.35
CA PHE A 82 -9.74 -7.16 2.40
C PHE A 82 -11.18 -6.87 2.79
N TYR A 83 -11.58 -5.60 2.90
CA TYR A 83 -12.99 -5.26 3.09
C TYR A 83 -13.85 -5.83 1.96
N GLY A 84 -13.46 -5.60 0.69
CA GLY A 84 -14.19 -6.12 -0.45
C GLY A 84 -14.28 -7.65 -0.49
N LEU A 85 -13.20 -8.34 -0.12
CA LEU A 85 -13.19 -9.81 -0.02
C LEU A 85 -14.10 -10.30 1.12
N LEU A 86 -14.16 -9.64 2.26
CA LEU A 86 -14.98 -10.10 3.39
C LEU A 86 -16.46 -9.74 3.25
N GLU A 87 -16.78 -8.56 2.72
CA GLU A 87 -18.16 -8.08 2.59
C GLU A 87 -18.88 -8.64 1.36
N HIS A 88 -18.13 -9.00 0.32
CA HIS A 88 -18.68 -9.51 -0.93
C HIS A 88 -18.13 -10.93 -1.22
N PRO A 89 -18.68 -11.97 -0.56
CA PRO A 89 -18.26 -13.35 -0.78
C PRO A 89 -18.43 -13.83 -2.22
N GLU A 90 -19.36 -13.24 -2.96
CA GLU A 90 -19.70 -13.55 -4.35
C GLU A 90 -18.76 -12.93 -5.38
N TRP A 91 -17.96 -11.92 -5.00
CA TRP A 91 -17.06 -11.25 -5.93
C TRP A 91 -15.88 -12.14 -6.34
N SER A 92 -15.57 -12.15 -7.63
CA SER A 92 -14.27 -12.63 -8.12
C SER A 92 -13.11 -11.78 -7.58
N MET A 93 -11.91 -12.34 -7.58
CA MET A 93 -10.69 -11.60 -7.20
C MET A 93 -10.50 -10.35 -8.09
N ALA A 94 -10.76 -10.48 -9.39
CA ALA A 94 -10.65 -9.36 -10.31
C ALA A 94 -11.63 -8.22 -9.98
N GLN A 95 -12.87 -8.54 -9.57
CA GLN A 95 -13.84 -7.54 -9.10
C GLN A 95 -13.34 -6.83 -7.84
N ALA A 96 -12.91 -7.59 -6.82
CA ALA A 96 -12.41 -7.03 -5.57
C ALA A 96 -11.17 -6.14 -5.77
N CYS A 97 -10.20 -6.59 -6.57
CA CYS A 97 -9.02 -5.78 -6.92
C CYS A 97 -9.39 -4.54 -7.72
N THR A 98 -10.32 -4.65 -8.69
CA THR A 98 -10.74 -3.51 -9.52
C THR A 98 -11.45 -2.45 -8.69
N ASP A 99 -12.35 -2.85 -7.80
CA ASP A 99 -13.05 -1.93 -6.90
C ASP A 99 -12.07 -1.22 -5.96
N SER A 100 -11.19 -1.99 -5.34
CA SER A 100 -10.16 -1.45 -4.42
C SER A 100 -9.25 -0.45 -5.12
N TYR A 101 -8.76 -0.82 -6.31
CA TYR A 101 -7.93 0.07 -7.12
C TYR A 101 -8.63 1.39 -7.48
N LYS A 102 -9.93 1.34 -7.84
CA LYS A 102 -10.71 2.54 -8.16
C LYS A 102 -10.85 3.47 -6.97
N LYS A 103 -11.07 2.92 -5.77
CA LYS A 103 -11.27 3.69 -4.53
C LYS A 103 -9.98 4.30 -3.99
N THR A 104 -8.81 3.70 -4.28
CA THR A 104 -7.54 4.09 -3.66
C THR A 104 -6.53 4.65 -4.67
N LEU A 105 -5.93 3.78 -5.48
CA LEU A 105 -4.74 4.07 -6.29
C LEU A 105 -5.03 4.80 -7.59
N LYS A 106 -6.20 4.58 -8.21
CA LYS A 106 -6.52 5.06 -9.56
C LYS A 106 -6.31 6.56 -9.73
N LYS A 107 -6.67 7.39 -8.73
CA LYS A 107 -6.53 8.86 -8.80
C LYS A 107 -5.07 9.33 -8.88
N TRP A 108 -4.13 8.50 -8.45
CA TRP A 108 -2.70 8.81 -8.37
C TRP A 108 -1.87 8.26 -9.54
N HIS A 109 -2.46 7.38 -10.34
CA HIS A 109 -1.78 6.71 -11.45
C HIS A 109 -1.98 7.47 -12.76
N SER A 110 -0.93 7.57 -13.58
CA SER A 110 -1.05 8.01 -14.97
C SER A 110 -1.93 7.06 -15.79
N TRP A 111 -2.32 7.48 -17.00
CA TRP A 111 -3.07 6.62 -17.92
C TRP A 111 -2.32 5.33 -18.27
N MET A 112 -0.99 5.37 -18.30
CA MET A 112 -0.14 4.22 -18.56
C MET A 112 -0.13 3.27 -17.36
N ALA A 113 0.08 3.79 -16.15
CA ALA A 113 -0.01 3.00 -14.93
C ALA A 113 -1.41 2.39 -14.72
N ILE A 114 -2.49 3.13 -15.02
CA ILE A 114 -3.87 2.60 -15.00
C ILE A 114 -4.03 1.43 -15.98
N SER A 115 -3.44 1.53 -17.16
CA SER A 115 -3.53 0.48 -18.18
C SER A 115 -2.78 -0.79 -17.76
N THR A 116 -1.58 -0.64 -17.20
CA THR A 116 -0.80 -1.74 -16.62
C THR A 116 -1.54 -2.41 -15.47
N SER A 117 -2.14 -1.65 -14.55
CA SER A 117 -2.90 -2.21 -13.42
C SER A 117 -4.08 -3.07 -13.89
N LYS A 118 -4.79 -2.70 -14.97
CA LYS A 118 -5.87 -3.54 -15.53
C LYS A 118 -5.38 -4.91 -15.99
N VAL A 119 -4.17 -4.99 -16.54
CA VAL A 119 -3.58 -6.26 -16.97
C VAL A 119 -3.20 -7.10 -15.75
N ILE A 120 -2.52 -6.51 -14.76
CA ILE A 120 -2.12 -7.20 -13.52
C ILE A 120 -3.33 -7.76 -12.77
N VAL A 121 -4.43 -7.00 -12.69
CA VAL A 121 -5.67 -7.45 -12.04
C VAL A 121 -6.28 -8.67 -12.73
N LYS A 122 -6.18 -8.78 -14.07
CA LYS A 122 -6.65 -9.97 -14.81
C LYS A 122 -5.76 -11.20 -14.56
N LEU A 123 -4.52 -10.98 -14.15
CA LEU A 123 -3.57 -12.04 -13.80
C LEU A 123 -3.61 -12.41 -12.32
N ALA A 124 -4.45 -11.77 -11.52
CA ALA A 124 -4.67 -12.13 -10.12
C ALA A 124 -5.23 -13.56 -10.02
N PRO A 125 -4.93 -14.28 -8.93
CA PRO A 125 -5.36 -15.66 -8.76
C PRO A 125 -6.89 -15.75 -8.65
N GLU A 126 -7.43 -16.95 -8.85
CA GLU A 126 -8.82 -17.23 -8.48
C GLU A 126 -9.04 -16.92 -7.00
N ARG A 127 -10.20 -16.32 -6.69
CA ARG A 127 -10.58 -15.94 -5.33
C ARG A 127 -10.39 -17.11 -4.35
N LYS A 128 -10.95 -18.28 -4.68
CA LYS A 128 -10.87 -19.46 -3.81
C LYS A 128 -9.43 -19.88 -3.52
N LYS A 129 -8.55 -19.86 -4.53
CA LYS A 129 -7.13 -20.20 -4.36
C LYS A 129 -6.44 -19.19 -3.44
N PHE A 130 -6.68 -17.90 -3.63
CA PHE A 130 -6.11 -16.86 -2.76
C PHE A 130 -6.60 -16.99 -1.31
N MET A 131 -7.91 -17.07 -1.11
CA MET A 131 -8.53 -17.17 0.22
C MET A 131 -8.04 -18.41 0.98
N ASN A 132 -7.88 -19.54 0.28
CA ASN A 132 -7.28 -20.74 0.87
C ASN A 132 -5.79 -20.54 1.20
N SER A 133 -5.04 -19.82 0.38
CA SER A 133 -3.60 -19.59 0.57
C SER A 133 -3.24 -18.70 1.76
N ILE A 134 -4.21 -17.90 2.21
CA ILE A 134 -4.14 -17.10 3.46
C ILE A 134 -4.81 -17.81 4.64
N GLY A 135 -5.30 -19.04 4.45
CA GLY A 135 -5.90 -19.85 5.51
C GLY A 135 -7.22 -19.28 6.04
N ILE A 136 -8.06 -18.69 5.18
CA ILE A 136 -9.29 -18.04 5.65
C ILE A 136 -10.17 -19.00 6.45
N ASN A 137 -10.59 -18.55 7.62
CA ASN A 137 -11.60 -19.14 8.49
C ASN A 137 -12.26 -18.01 9.30
N ASP A 138 -13.16 -18.32 10.24
CA ASP A 138 -13.87 -17.29 11.01
C ASP A 138 -12.92 -16.45 11.88
N GLU A 139 -11.91 -17.07 12.48
CA GLU A 139 -10.89 -16.41 13.31
C GLU A 139 -10.04 -15.45 12.48
N VAL A 140 -9.44 -15.95 11.38
CA VAL A 140 -8.63 -15.15 10.46
C VAL A 140 -9.46 -14.03 9.82
N SER A 141 -10.75 -14.28 9.53
CA SER A 141 -11.65 -13.23 9.03
C SER A 141 -11.84 -12.11 10.05
N LEU A 142 -11.96 -12.45 11.34
CA LEU A 142 -12.07 -11.48 12.43
C LEU A 142 -10.77 -10.70 12.62
N GLU A 143 -9.61 -11.37 12.52
CA GLU A 143 -8.30 -10.72 12.57
C GLU A 143 -8.10 -9.74 11.42
N ILE A 144 -8.48 -10.12 10.20
CA ILE A 144 -8.44 -9.22 9.04
C ILE A 144 -9.35 -8.01 9.27
N LYS A 145 -10.57 -8.20 9.79
CA LYS A 145 -11.46 -7.07 10.14
C LYS A 145 -10.81 -6.15 11.17
N LYS A 146 -10.24 -6.72 12.24
CA LYS A 146 -9.54 -5.96 13.28
C LYS A 146 -8.35 -5.18 12.72
N PHE A 147 -7.56 -5.81 11.86
CA PHE A 147 -6.44 -5.18 11.16
C PHE A 147 -6.91 -3.97 10.35
N CYS A 148 -7.95 -4.14 9.52
CA CYS A 148 -8.51 -3.07 8.72
C CYS A 148 -9.02 -1.91 9.58
N VAL A 149 -9.80 -2.20 10.63
CA VAL A 149 -10.33 -1.19 11.57
C VAL A 149 -9.21 -0.45 12.30
N THR A 150 -8.15 -1.15 12.70
CA THR A 150 -7.02 -0.56 13.44
C THR A 150 -6.19 0.35 12.54
N LEU A 151 -6.00 -0.01 11.27
CA LEU A 151 -5.17 0.75 10.35
C LEU A 151 -5.87 1.95 9.72
N SER A 152 -7.17 1.87 9.44
CA SER A 152 -7.92 2.96 8.82
C SER A 152 -7.64 4.35 9.44
N PRO A 153 -7.70 4.56 10.77
CA PRO A 153 -7.41 5.87 11.34
C PRO A 153 -5.94 6.29 11.19
N ILE A 154 -4.99 5.35 11.23
CA ILE A 154 -3.57 5.64 11.02
C ILE A 154 -3.31 6.09 9.58
N LEU A 155 -3.93 5.42 8.61
CA LEU A 155 -3.84 5.79 7.20
C LEU A 155 -4.44 7.18 6.96
N GLU A 156 -5.58 7.47 7.57
CA GLU A 156 -6.23 8.79 7.49
C GLU A 156 -5.35 9.90 8.09
N GLU A 157 -4.73 9.65 9.25
CA GLU A 157 -3.78 10.57 9.86
C GLU A 157 -2.57 10.82 8.94
N ASN A 158 -2.01 9.75 8.36
CA ASN A 158 -0.92 9.86 7.40
C ASN A 158 -1.32 10.69 6.18
N HIS A 159 -2.50 10.45 5.60
CA HIS A 159 -3.00 11.24 4.45
C HIS A 159 -3.16 12.72 4.81
N LYS A 160 -3.71 13.01 5.99
CA LYS A 160 -3.86 14.38 6.47
C LYS A 160 -2.51 15.06 6.61
N PHE A 161 -1.55 14.41 7.27
CA PHE A 161 -0.19 14.93 7.42
C PHE A 161 0.48 15.18 6.06
N LEU A 162 0.39 14.24 5.12
CA LEU A 162 0.97 14.37 3.79
C LEU A 162 0.34 15.50 2.96
N ALA A 163 -0.96 15.74 3.15
CA ALA A 163 -1.67 16.86 2.53
C ALA A 163 -1.26 18.21 3.14
N ASP A 164 -1.17 18.28 4.48
CA ASP A 164 -0.69 19.48 5.19
C ASP A 164 0.76 19.82 4.81
N ALA A 165 1.57 18.80 4.49
CA ALA A 165 2.94 18.94 3.98
C ALA A 165 3.02 19.23 2.46
N GLY A 166 1.90 19.25 1.73
CA GLY A 166 1.85 19.56 0.29
C GLY A 166 2.51 18.51 -0.61
N VAL A 167 2.47 17.24 -0.21
CA VAL A 167 3.11 16.11 -0.94
C VAL A 167 2.14 14.97 -1.24
N ASP A 168 0.86 15.10 -0.90
CA ASP A 168 -0.17 14.10 -1.16
C ASP A 168 -0.56 13.96 -2.64
N ASP A 169 -0.20 14.93 -3.48
CA ASP A 169 -0.54 14.99 -4.91
C ASP A 169 0.48 14.26 -5.83
N LEU A 170 1.52 13.65 -5.26
CA LEU A 170 2.53 12.90 -6.02
C LEU A 170 1.87 11.82 -6.90
N LYS A 171 2.24 11.76 -8.19
CA LYS A 171 1.68 10.81 -9.16
C LYS A 171 2.72 9.80 -9.64
N ALA A 172 2.25 8.60 -9.97
CA ALA A 172 3.07 7.61 -10.65
C ALA A 172 3.09 7.98 -12.13
N PRO A 173 4.27 8.05 -12.78
CA PRO A 173 4.38 8.26 -14.21
C PRO A 173 3.69 7.16 -15.02
#